data_AF-C6A4U7-F1
#
_entry.id   AF-C6A4U7-F1
#
_cell.length_a   1.000
_cell.length_b   1.000
_cell.length_c   1.000
_cell.angle_alpha   90.00
_cell.angle_beta   90.00
_cell.angle_gamma   90.00
#
_symmetry.space_group_name_H-M   'P 1'
#
loop_
_entity.id
_entity.type
_entity.pdbx_description
1 polymer ?
#
loop_
_entity_poly.entity_id
_entity_poly.type
_entity_poly.pdbx_seq_one_letter_code
_entity_poly.pdbx_strand_id
1 'polypeptide(L)'
;MPLIEEVAARRFERIGSHSHIRGLGLDENGKAKFVADGMVGQTKAREAAGIAVKLIKKGKLAGKGILLVGPTGSGKTAIAMGIAKELGEDVPFVQISGSEIYSAEIKKTEFLKQALRRAIGVRISEERRVYEGKVERIQINKTKHPFNPYVEVPESVTITLKTKDDEKTIRAGREIAYQLLEMGIEEGDVVQLDAETGRVSKLGTTKGEEGLFFKKVVEVPSGPVLKIKEFTYTVSLSDLDLVNSRAGGIFSVFFGGGLEITDEIREKVDETVKQWVEEGKAVLVPGVLFIDECHMLDIEAFSFLARAMENELSPILILATNRGVTKIRGTDLEAPHGIPIDMLDRLLIINTEPYKREEIKEIVKIRAIEEGIEISEDAIDYIAELGEKTSLRYAVQLLAPASVLATGGEVKREHIEKAEGYFSDIKRSTEYVRKLEGMLQ
;
A
#
# COMPACT_ATOMS: atom_id res chain seq x y z
N MET A 1 35.19 0.39 16.06
CA MET A 1 34.10 -0.59 15.88
C MET A 1 33.09 0.03 14.94
N PRO A 2 32.81 -0.52 13.76
CA PRO A 2 31.63 -0.11 13.02
C PRO A 2 30.42 -0.77 13.68
N LEU A 3 29.48 0.05 14.16
CA LEU A 3 28.12 -0.40 14.47
C LEU A 3 27.49 -0.89 13.17
N ILE A 4 27.23 -2.18 13.08
CA ILE A 4 26.35 -2.75 12.07
C ILE A 4 25.01 -2.91 12.76
N GLU A 5 24.12 -1.94 12.56
CA GLU A 5 22.71 -2.07 12.90
C GLU A 5 22.02 -2.89 11.82
N GLU A 6 21.34 -3.95 12.25
CA GLU A 6 20.43 -4.70 11.41
C GLU A 6 19.22 -3.80 11.13
N VAL A 7 19.18 -3.21 9.92
CA VAL A 7 17.97 -2.56 9.44
C VAL A 7 17.03 -3.69 9.06
N ALA A 8 16.29 -4.21 10.05
CA ALA A 8 15.06 -4.90 9.76
C ALA A 8 14.25 -3.94 8.88
N ALA A 9 14.10 -4.27 7.60
CA ALA A 9 13.12 -3.63 6.74
C ALA A 9 11.74 -4.02 7.27
N ARG A 10 11.36 -3.47 8.43
CA ARG A 10 9.96 -3.26 8.76
C ARG A 10 9.46 -2.41 7.62
N ARG A 11 8.76 -3.04 6.67
CA ARG A 11 7.78 -2.36 5.85
C ARG A 11 6.88 -1.63 6.85
N PHE A 12 7.20 -0.38 7.13
CA PHE A 12 6.22 0.58 7.59
C PHE A 12 5.27 0.73 6.40
N GLU A 13 4.35 -0.23 6.25
CA GLU A 13 3.04 0.13 5.74
C GLU A 13 2.53 1.15 6.76
N ARG A 14 2.78 2.44 6.49
CA ARG A 14 1.95 3.47 7.07
C ARG A 14 0.53 3.00 6.78
N ILE A 15 -0.24 2.74 7.83
CA ILE A 15 -1.67 2.46 7.75
C ILE A 15 -2.26 3.70 7.07
N GLY A 16 -2.28 3.72 5.74
CA GLY A 16 -2.87 4.78 4.97
C GLY A 16 -4.37 4.74 5.21
N SER A 17 -5.05 5.87 5.05
CA SER A 17 -6.50 6.00 5.30
C SER A 17 -7.39 5.02 4.50
N HIS A 18 -6.80 4.22 3.61
CA HIS A 18 -7.43 3.23 2.72
C HIS A 18 -6.83 1.82 2.79
N SER A 19 -6.07 1.47 3.85
CA SER A 19 -5.55 0.09 4.03
C SER A 19 -6.65 -0.97 4.18
N HIS A 20 -7.86 -0.57 4.57
CA HIS A 20 -9.04 -1.44 4.68
C HIS A 20 -9.63 -1.84 3.31
N ILE A 21 -9.26 -1.16 2.21
CA ILE A 21 -9.75 -1.46 0.87
C ILE A 21 -9.06 -2.71 0.32
N ARG A 22 -9.84 -3.76 0.07
CA ARG A 22 -9.35 -5.06 -0.44
C ARG A 22 -9.66 -5.28 -1.92
N GLY A 23 -10.53 -4.46 -2.51
CA GLY A 23 -10.99 -4.61 -3.89
C GLY A 23 -12.11 -3.63 -4.21
N LEU A 24 -12.77 -3.82 -5.35
CA LEU A 24 -13.93 -3.00 -5.75
C LEU A 24 -15.25 -3.56 -5.22
N GLY A 25 -15.30 -4.74 -4.60
CA GLY A 25 -16.52 -5.33 -4.01
C GLY A 25 -17.61 -5.62 -5.03
N LEU A 26 -17.21 -6.08 -6.22
CA LEU A 26 -18.11 -6.46 -7.30
C LEU A 26 -18.47 -7.94 -7.21
N ASP A 27 -19.68 -8.30 -7.63
CA ASP A 27 -20.05 -9.70 -7.84
C ASP A 27 -19.51 -10.26 -9.18
N GLU A 28 -19.79 -11.53 -9.45
CA GLU A 28 -19.36 -12.23 -10.67
C GLU A 28 -19.88 -11.57 -11.96
N ASN A 29 -21.02 -10.87 -11.88
CA ASN A 29 -21.61 -10.14 -13.01
C ASN A 29 -21.04 -8.73 -13.15
N GLY A 30 -20.20 -8.29 -12.22
CA GLY A 30 -19.63 -6.95 -12.17
C GLY A 30 -20.55 -5.90 -11.55
N LYS A 31 -21.57 -6.31 -10.78
CA LYS A 31 -22.43 -5.38 -10.01
C LYS A 31 -21.83 -5.10 -8.64
N ALA A 32 -21.87 -3.85 -8.20
CA ALA A 32 -21.32 -3.47 -6.90
C ALA A 32 -22.27 -3.84 -5.76
N LYS A 33 -21.79 -4.63 -4.79
CA LYS A 33 -22.50 -4.85 -3.53
C LYS A 33 -22.47 -3.59 -2.68
N PHE A 34 -23.55 -3.31 -1.95
CA PHE A 34 -23.66 -2.11 -1.13
C PHE A 34 -22.49 -1.96 -0.14
N VAL A 35 -22.12 -3.05 0.54
CA VAL A 35 -20.91 -3.16 1.37
C VAL A 35 -20.13 -4.39 0.92
N ALA A 36 -18.88 -4.21 0.49
CA ALA A 36 -17.96 -5.31 0.18
C ALA A 36 -16.53 -4.79 0.03
N ASP A 37 -15.54 -5.61 0.42
CA ASP A 37 -14.10 -5.35 0.24
C ASP A 37 -13.61 -4.00 0.78
N GLY A 38 -14.20 -3.54 1.88
CA GLY A 38 -13.91 -2.25 2.51
C GLY A 38 -14.58 -1.05 1.84
N MET A 39 -15.32 -1.27 0.75
CA MET A 39 -16.07 -0.24 0.02
C MET A 39 -17.53 -0.21 0.49
N VAL A 40 -18.08 1.00 0.63
CA VAL A 40 -19.50 1.24 0.90
C VAL A 40 -20.07 2.13 -0.20
N GLY A 41 -21.21 1.76 -0.78
CA GLY A 41 -21.90 2.61 -1.74
C GLY A 41 -21.10 2.83 -3.03
N GLN A 42 -21.22 4.02 -3.63
CA GLN A 42 -20.56 4.43 -4.88
C GLN A 42 -20.69 3.39 -6.01
N THR A 43 -21.86 2.75 -6.10
CA THR A 43 -22.06 1.54 -6.92
C THR A 43 -21.73 1.79 -8.39
N LYS A 44 -22.26 2.86 -8.99
CA LYS A 44 -21.98 3.23 -10.38
C LYS A 44 -20.49 3.42 -10.66
N ALA A 45 -19.78 4.12 -9.77
CA ALA A 45 -18.37 4.41 -9.95
C ALA A 45 -17.51 3.14 -9.81
N ARG A 46 -17.88 2.24 -8.89
CA ARG A 46 -17.23 0.93 -8.70
C ARG A 46 -17.47 -0.01 -9.87
N GLU A 47 -18.69 -0.04 -10.41
CA GLU A 47 -19.04 -0.83 -11.60
C GLU A 47 -18.26 -0.33 -12.83
N ALA A 48 -18.19 0.99 -13.03
CA ALA A 48 -17.38 1.60 -14.08
C ALA A 48 -15.88 1.29 -13.91
N ALA A 49 -15.37 1.35 -12.68
CA ALA A 49 -14.00 0.94 -12.35
C ALA A 49 -13.76 -0.54 -12.65
N GLY A 50 -14.74 -1.42 -12.38
CA GLY A 50 -14.68 -2.84 -12.74
C GLY A 50 -14.60 -3.08 -14.24
N ILE A 51 -15.32 -2.29 -15.03
CA ILE A 51 -15.19 -2.31 -16.50
C ILE A 51 -13.78 -1.85 -16.92
N ALA A 52 -13.24 -0.80 -16.31
CA ALA A 52 -11.89 -0.33 -16.58
C ALA A 52 -10.84 -1.41 -16.26
N VAL A 53 -10.95 -2.09 -15.11
CA VAL A 53 -10.10 -3.25 -14.76
C VAL A 53 -10.19 -4.34 -15.83
N LYS A 54 -11.39 -4.68 -16.31
CA LYS A 54 -11.57 -5.67 -17.39
C LYS A 54 -10.91 -5.22 -18.70
N LEU A 55 -10.91 -3.93 -19.02
CA LEU A 55 -10.22 -3.38 -20.20
C LEU A 55 -8.70 -3.46 -20.05
N ILE A 56 -8.18 -3.12 -18.87
CA ILE A 56 -6.75 -3.19 -18.54
C ILE A 56 -6.26 -4.63 -18.66
N LYS A 57 -6.93 -5.60 -18.02
CA LYS A 57 -6.58 -7.02 -18.09
C LYS A 57 -6.63 -7.60 -19.51
N LYS A 58 -7.40 -6.97 -20.42
CA LYS A 58 -7.48 -7.35 -21.85
C LYS A 58 -6.51 -6.57 -22.74
N GLY A 59 -5.65 -5.71 -22.19
CA GLY A 59 -4.73 -4.86 -22.95
C GLY A 59 -5.41 -3.79 -23.80
N LYS A 60 -6.69 -3.47 -23.55
CA LYS A 60 -7.49 -2.53 -24.35
C LYS A 60 -7.42 -1.08 -23.86
N LEU A 61 -6.60 -0.82 -22.84
CA LEU A 61 -6.42 0.50 -22.24
C LEU A 61 -5.07 1.16 -22.60
N ALA A 62 -4.29 0.56 -23.51
CA ALA A 62 -3.00 1.12 -23.94
C ALA A 62 -3.16 2.57 -24.45
N GLY A 63 -2.29 3.47 -24.02
CA GLY A 63 -2.38 4.90 -24.38
C GLY A 63 -3.50 5.67 -23.69
N LYS A 64 -4.25 5.06 -22.77
CA LYS A 64 -5.39 5.68 -22.08
C LYS A 64 -5.23 5.63 -20.56
N GLY A 65 -5.82 6.60 -19.89
CA GLY A 65 -5.86 6.69 -18.43
C GLY A 65 -7.29 6.75 -17.90
N ILE A 66 -7.42 6.92 -16.59
CA ILE A 66 -8.72 7.07 -15.91
C ILE A 66 -8.73 8.43 -15.21
N LEU A 67 -9.83 9.16 -15.32
CA LEU A 67 -10.08 10.39 -14.58
C LEU A 67 -11.24 10.19 -13.61
N LEU A 68 -10.95 10.25 -12.30
CA LEU A 68 -11.95 10.22 -11.24
C LEU A 68 -12.39 11.66 -10.93
N VAL A 69 -13.66 11.96 -11.20
CA VAL A 69 -14.23 13.30 -11.00
C VAL A 69 -15.28 13.26 -9.89
N GLY A 70 -15.21 14.17 -8.94
CA GLY A 70 -16.31 14.39 -8.01
C GLY A 70 -15.90 15.12 -6.73
N PRO A 71 -16.85 15.33 -5.80
CA PRO A 71 -16.63 16.11 -4.60
C PRO A 71 -15.46 15.62 -3.74
N THR A 72 -14.90 16.50 -2.91
CA THR A 72 -13.91 16.08 -1.91
C THR A 72 -14.55 15.08 -0.95
N GLY A 73 -13.86 13.96 -0.69
CA GLY A 73 -14.37 12.92 0.21
C GLY A 73 -15.37 11.94 -0.41
N SER A 74 -15.58 11.94 -1.73
CA SER A 74 -16.45 10.97 -2.45
C SER A 74 -15.81 9.59 -2.70
N GLY A 75 -14.63 9.31 -2.14
CA GLY A 75 -13.97 8.00 -2.29
C GLY A 75 -13.12 7.80 -3.55
N LYS A 76 -12.72 8.86 -4.28
CA LYS A 76 -11.85 8.76 -5.46
C LYS A 76 -10.57 7.92 -5.21
N THR A 77 -9.82 8.23 -4.17
CA THR A 77 -8.61 7.49 -3.78
C THR A 77 -8.92 6.03 -3.42
N ALA A 78 -10.05 5.77 -2.76
CA ALA A 78 -10.49 4.41 -2.43
C ALA A 78 -10.81 3.58 -3.69
N ILE A 79 -11.47 4.19 -4.68
CA ILE A 79 -11.74 3.54 -5.97
C ILE A 79 -10.43 3.25 -6.72
N ALA A 80 -9.48 4.20 -6.74
CA ALA A 80 -8.17 3.97 -7.37
C ALA A 80 -7.40 2.82 -6.70
N MET A 81 -7.41 2.75 -5.37
CA MET A 81 -6.85 1.64 -4.61
C MET A 81 -7.56 0.32 -4.93
N GLY A 82 -8.89 0.34 -5.01
CA GLY A 82 -9.69 -0.82 -5.40
C GLY A 82 -9.33 -1.32 -6.79
N ILE A 83 -9.15 -0.42 -7.78
CA ILE A 83 -8.67 -0.78 -9.13
C ILE A 83 -7.32 -1.50 -9.04
N ALA A 84 -6.37 -0.96 -8.27
CA ALA A 84 -5.05 -1.59 -8.13
C ALA A 84 -5.14 -2.99 -7.52
N LYS A 85 -5.94 -3.17 -6.46
CA LYS A 85 -6.14 -4.48 -5.82
C LYS A 85 -6.81 -5.50 -6.73
N GLU A 86 -7.76 -5.06 -7.56
CA GLU A 86 -8.39 -5.92 -8.57
C GLU A 86 -7.44 -6.34 -9.69
N LEU A 87 -6.37 -5.57 -9.96
CA LEU A 87 -5.34 -5.94 -10.93
C LEU A 87 -4.40 -7.02 -10.38
N GLY A 88 -4.12 -6.98 -9.08
CA GLY A 88 -3.38 -8.02 -8.35
C GLY A 88 -2.86 -7.51 -7.00
N GLU A 89 -2.62 -8.42 -6.06
CA GLU A 89 -2.15 -8.06 -4.72
C GLU A 89 -0.74 -7.45 -4.70
N ASP A 90 0.10 -7.84 -5.66
CA ASP A 90 1.49 -7.42 -5.79
C ASP A 90 1.70 -6.33 -6.86
N VAL A 91 0.61 -5.76 -7.39
CA VAL A 91 0.64 -4.64 -8.32
C VAL A 91 1.06 -3.37 -7.57
N PRO A 92 2.15 -2.69 -7.97
CA PRO A 92 2.58 -1.46 -7.33
C PRO A 92 1.51 -0.36 -7.42
N PHE A 93 1.25 0.33 -6.31
CA PHE A 93 0.37 1.50 -6.26
C PHE A 93 1.16 2.70 -5.74
N VAL A 94 1.34 3.71 -6.60
CA VAL A 94 2.02 4.96 -6.26
C VAL A 94 0.98 6.06 -6.20
N GLN A 95 0.82 6.68 -5.04
CA GLN A 95 0.00 7.87 -4.85
C GLN A 95 0.89 9.09 -4.71
N ILE A 96 0.58 10.15 -5.46
CA ILE A 96 1.15 11.49 -5.34
C ILE A 96 0.03 12.54 -5.40
N SER A 97 0.17 13.68 -4.74
CA SER A 97 -0.65 14.87 -5.02
C SER A 97 -0.05 15.65 -6.20
N GLY A 98 -0.90 16.27 -7.02
CA GLY A 98 -0.49 17.16 -8.11
C GLY A 98 0.34 18.37 -7.65
N SER A 99 0.33 18.69 -6.36
CA SER A 99 1.20 19.73 -5.79
C SER A 99 2.60 19.22 -5.38
N GLU A 100 2.77 17.91 -5.18
CA GLU A 100 4.06 17.32 -4.74
C GLU A 100 5.17 17.41 -5.79
N ILE A 101 4.80 17.58 -7.06
CA ILE A 101 5.78 17.70 -8.16
C ILE A 101 6.62 18.99 -8.06
N TYR A 102 6.15 19.98 -7.32
CA TYR A 102 6.82 21.26 -7.14
C TYR A 102 7.79 21.17 -5.96
N SER A 103 9.06 20.88 -6.26
CA SER A 103 10.15 20.84 -5.29
C SER A 103 11.24 21.84 -5.65
N ALA A 104 11.89 22.40 -4.62
CA ALA A 104 13.09 23.22 -4.80
C ALA A 104 14.34 22.37 -5.11
N GLU A 105 14.34 21.10 -4.69
CA GLU A 105 15.48 20.19 -4.78
C GLU A 105 15.43 19.31 -6.04
N ILE A 106 14.23 18.90 -6.44
CA ILE A 106 14.03 17.95 -7.55
C ILE A 106 13.23 18.62 -8.67
N LYS A 107 13.72 18.51 -9.90
CA LYS A 107 13.00 18.99 -11.09
C LYS A 107 11.68 18.23 -11.25
N LYS A 108 10.62 18.94 -11.67
CA LYS A 108 9.28 18.36 -11.92
C LYS A 108 9.32 17.08 -12.77
N THR A 109 10.06 17.12 -13.87
CA THR A 109 10.19 15.99 -14.81
C THR A 109 10.91 14.79 -14.17
N GLU A 110 11.93 15.04 -13.36
CA GLU A 110 12.66 14.02 -12.63
C GLU A 110 11.80 13.38 -11.54
N PHE A 111 11.03 14.18 -10.80
CA PHE A 111 10.05 13.67 -9.84
C PHE A 111 9.01 12.76 -10.52
N LEU A 112 8.43 13.18 -11.64
CA LEU A 112 7.46 12.38 -12.39
C LEU A 112 8.11 11.12 -12.97
N LYS A 113 9.37 11.18 -13.43
CA LYS A 113 10.12 10.00 -13.88
C LYS A 113 10.31 8.99 -12.77
N GLN A 114 10.68 9.44 -11.57
CA GLN A 114 10.77 8.57 -10.38
C GLN A 114 9.41 7.97 -10.01
N ALA A 115 8.34 8.77 -10.03
CA ALA A 115 6.98 8.29 -9.74
C ALA A 115 6.53 7.20 -10.73
N LEU A 116 6.80 7.37 -12.03
CA LEU A 116 6.54 6.34 -13.05
C LEU A 116 7.35 5.07 -12.80
N ARG A 117 8.66 5.19 -12.51
CA ARG A 117 9.52 4.03 -12.24
C ARG A 117 9.15 3.29 -10.95
N ARG A 118 8.67 4.00 -9.93
CA ARG A 118 8.10 3.39 -8.70
C ARG A 118 6.83 2.60 -8.99
N ALA A 119 6.07 2.99 -10.01
CA ALA A 119 4.82 2.34 -10.40
C ALA A 119 5.04 1.16 -11.37
N ILE A 120 6.27 0.86 -11.80
CA ILE A 120 6.57 -0.33 -12.62
C ILE A 120 7.26 -1.37 -11.74
N GLY A 121 6.60 -2.51 -11.57
CA GLY A 121 7.12 -3.65 -10.82
C GLY A 121 7.92 -4.60 -11.71
N VAL A 122 8.94 -5.21 -11.13
CA VAL A 122 9.70 -6.34 -11.68
C VAL A 122 9.42 -7.51 -10.75
N ARG A 123 8.58 -8.44 -11.20
CA ARG A 123 8.27 -9.67 -10.48
C ARG A 123 9.32 -10.71 -10.83
N ILE A 124 10.18 -11.03 -9.89
CA ILE A 124 11.30 -11.95 -10.05
C ILE A 124 10.89 -13.29 -9.43
N SER A 125 11.08 -14.37 -10.18
CA SER A 125 10.88 -15.74 -9.72
C SER A 125 12.23 -16.43 -9.56
N GLU A 126 12.49 -16.94 -8.37
CA GLU A 126 13.73 -17.66 -8.04
C GLU A 126 13.41 -19.01 -7.41
N GLU A 127 14.02 -20.05 -7.94
CA GLU A 127 14.00 -21.37 -7.32
C GLU A 127 15.09 -21.47 -6.26
N ARG A 128 14.69 -21.77 -5.02
CA ARG A 128 15.63 -21.98 -3.91
C ARG A 128 15.42 -23.34 -3.27
N ARG A 129 16.51 -23.94 -2.82
CA ARG A 129 16.46 -25.18 -2.03
C ARG A 129 16.09 -24.84 -0.59
N VAL A 130 15.05 -25.49 -0.08
CA VAL A 130 14.57 -25.30 1.28
C VAL A 130 14.41 -26.62 2.00
N TYR A 131 14.71 -26.61 3.30
CA TYR A 131 14.31 -27.68 4.21
C TYR A 131 13.00 -27.28 4.87
N GLU A 132 11.94 -28.03 4.63
CA GLU A 132 10.61 -27.75 5.17
C GLU A 132 10.03 -29.01 5.82
N GLY A 133 9.56 -28.87 7.05
CA GLY A 133 8.94 -29.96 7.76
C GLY A 133 8.51 -29.58 9.18
N LYS A 134 7.77 -30.47 9.81
CA LYS A 134 7.48 -30.41 11.24
C LYS A 134 8.76 -30.72 12.00
N VAL A 135 9.09 -29.90 13.00
CA VAL A 135 10.19 -30.15 13.93
C VAL A 135 9.83 -31.34 14.80
N GLU A 136 10.52 -32.46 14.57
CA GLU A 136 10.38 -33.67 15.39
C GLU A 136 11.33 -33.63 16.58
N ARG A 137 12.52 -33.06 16.39
CA ARG A 137 13.53 -32.91 17.43
C ARG A 137 14.40 -31.69 17.16
N ILE A 138 14.74 -30.94 18.20
CA ILE A 138 15.67 -29.81 18.12
C ILE A 138 16.67 -29.86 19.26
N GLN A 139 17.96 -29.79 18.94
CA GLN A 139 19.05 -29.77 19.92
C GLN A 139 20.01 -28.62 19.60
N ILE A 140 20.03 -27.62 20.46
CA ILE A 140 20.93 -26.47 20.33
C ILE A 140 22.16 -26.71 21.19
N ASN A 141 23.32 -26.72 20.56
CA ASN A 141 24.61 -26.77 21.24
C ASN A 141 25.02 -25.34 21.58
N LYS A 142 25.31 -25.10 22.86
CA LYS A 142 25.75 -23.81 23.37
C LYS A 142 27.24 -23.84 23.71
N THR A 143 27.88 -22.68 23.62
CA THR A 143 29.26 -22.44 24.04
C THR A 143 29.33 -21.16 24.85
N LYS A 144 30.45 -20.92 25.56
CA LYS A 144 30.64 -19.68 26.32
C LYS A 144 30.92 -18.50 25.39
N HIS A 145 30.38 -17.33 25.71
CA HIS A 145 30.62 -16.13 24.93
C HIS A 145 32.11 -15.72 25.00
N PRO A 146 32.76 -15.40 23.87
CA PRO A 146 34.20 -15.10 23.84
C PRO A 146 34.65 -13.97 24.77
N PHE A 147 33.75 -13.02 25.05
CA PHE A 147 34.03 -11.85 25.89
C PHE A 147 33.32 -11.87 27.24
N ASN A 148 32.46 -12.86 27.50
CA ASN A 148 31.74 -12.99 28.77
C ASN A 148 31.57 -14.48 29.14
N PRO A 149 32.45 -15.04 29.99
CA PRO A 149 32.43 -16.45 30.35
C PRO A 149 31.16 -16.93 31.08
N TYR A 150 30.32 -16.00 31.55
CA TYR A 150 29.06 -16.29 32.25
C TYR A 150 27.84 -16.31 31.32
N VAL A 151 28.00 -15.95 30.04
CA VAL A 151 26.93 -15.94 29.05
C VAL A 151 27.14 -17.10 28.09
N GLU A 152 26.12 -17.96 27.94
CA GLU A 152 26.10 -19.00 26.93
C GLU A 152 25.47 -18.48 25.65
N VAL A 153 26.10 -18.78 24.52
CA VAL A 153 25.60 -18.46 23.19
C VAL A 153 25.44 -19.73 22.34
N PRO A 154 24.46 -19.76 21.42
CA PRO A 154 24.31 -20.85 20.47
C PRO A 154 25.56 -20.96 19.59
N GLU A 155 26.05 -22.17 19.41
CA GLU A 155 27.14 -22.48 18.48
C GLU A 155 26.62 -23.18 17.23
N SER A 156 25.74 -24.17 17.41
CA SER A 156 25.13 -24.93 16.34
C SER A 156 23.80 -25.51 16.79
N VAL A 157 23.00 -25.94 15.82
CA VAL A 157 21.75 -26.66 16.07
C VAL A 157 21.73 -27.95 15.25
N THR A 158 21.23 -29.01 15.86
CA THR A 158 20.87 -30.25 15.16
C THR A 158 19.35 -30.36 15.22
N ILE A 159 18.71 -30.34 14.06
CA ILE A 159 17.24 -30.32 13.95
C ILE A 159 16.78 -31.46 13.05
N THR A 160 15.79 -32.20 13.52
CA THR A 160 15.11 -33.26 12.77
C THR A 160 13.79 -32.73 12.27
N LEU A 161 13.63 -32.70 10.95
CA LEU A 161 12.43 -32.26 10.28
C LEU A 161 11.72 -33.45 9.64
N LYS A 162 10.40 -33.47 9.75
CA LYS A 162 9.54 -34.56 9.28
C LYS A 162 8.41 -34.03 8.41
N THR A 163 8.21 -34.65 7.27
CA THR A 163 7.04 -34.50 6.41
C THR A 163 6.18 -35.77 6.50
N LYS A 164 5.07 -35.82 5.77
CA LYS A 164 4.26 -37.04 5.63
C LYS A 164 5.04 -38.19 4.97
N ASP A 165 6.05 -37.87 4.16
CA ASP A 165 6.71 -38.81 3.24
C ASP A 165 8.22 -38.98 3.50
N ASP A 166 8.84 -38.13 4.32
CA ASP A 166 10.29 -38.11 4.54
C ASP A 166 10.65 -37.57 5.94
N GLU A 167 11.84 -37.95 6.43
CA GLU A 167 12.38 -37.47 7.70
C GLU A 167 13.88 -37.25 7.57
N LYS A 168 14.35 -36.06 7.96
CA LYS A 168 15.74 -35.66 7.78
C LYS A 168 16.29 -34.90 8.97
N THR A 169 17.45 -35.33 9.44
CA THR A 169 18.22 -34.61 10.44
C THR A 169 19.28 -33.75 9.76
N ILE A 170 19.30 -32.46 10.08
CA ILE A 170 20.29 -31.50 9.56
C ILE A 170 21.04 -30.84 10.71
N ARG A 171 22.30 -30.50 10.48
CA ARG A 171 23.12 -29.69 11.39
C ARG A 171 23.34 -28.32 10.76
N ALA A 172 23.05 -27.28 11.51
CA ALA A 172 23.17 -25.90 11.07
C ALA A 172 24.00 -25.07 12.04
N GLY A 173 24.59 -23.99 11.51
CA GLY A 173 25.48 -23.11 12.26
C GLY A 173 24.74 -22.17 13.22
N ARG A 174 25.54 -21.32 13.87
CA ARG A 174 25.13 -20.36 14.89
C ARG A 174 23.98 -19.44 14.46
N GLU A 175 23.99 -18.91 13.25
CA GLU A 175 22.96 -17.95 12.78
C GLU A 175 21.56 -18.57 12.75
N ILE A 176 21.45 -19.79 12.23
CA ILE A 176 20.19 -20.54 12.23
C ILE A 176 19.78 -20.90 13.67
N ALA A 177 20.74 -21.27 14.51
CA ALA A 177 20.47 -21.58 15.92
C ALA A 177 19.94 -20.36 16.69
N TYR A 178 20.45 -19.16 16.41
CA TYR A 178 19.93 -17.91 16.97
C TYR A 178 18.50 -17.63 16.51
N GLN A 179 18.24 -17.69 15.21
CA GLN A 179 16.89 -17.45 14.66
C GLN A 179 15.85 -18.42 15.26
N LEU A 180 16.19 -19.71 15.36
CA LEU A 180 15.30 -20.71 15.96
C LEU A 180 14.99 -20.42 17.44
N LEU A 181 15.97 -19.92 18.21
CA LEU A 181 15.77 -19.52 19.61
C LEU A 181 14.92 -18.26 19.74
N GLU A 182 15.23 -17.24 18.95
CA GLU A 182 14.52 -15.96 18.97
C GLU A 182 13.04 -16.14 18.58
N MET A 183 12.76 -17.01 17.61
CA MET A 183 11.41 -17.36 17.18
C MET A 183 10.68 -18.32 18.14
N GLY A 184 11.35 -18.82 19.19
CA GLY A 184 10.77 -19.80 20.12
C GLY A 184 10.27 -21.05 19.41
N ILE A 185 11.13 -21.65 18.57
CA ILE A 185 10.78 -22.85 17.81
C ILE A 185 10.91 -24.09 18.69
N GLU A 186 9.84 -24.88 18.73
CA GLU A 186 9.71 -26.07 19.56
C GLU A 186 9.30 -27.29 18.73
N GLU A 187 9.39 -28.47 19.34
CA GLU A 187 8.86 -29.70 18.75
C GLU A 187 7.36 -29.56 18.45
N GLY A 188 6.96 -29.95 17.24
CA GLY A 188 5.61 -29.79 16.71
C GLY A 188 5.39 -28.53 15.86
N ASP A 189 6.32 -27.57 15.85
CA ASP A 189 6.27 -26.43 14.93
C ASP A 189 6.60 -26.85 13.50
N VAL A 190 6.01 -26.18 12.50
CA VAL A 190 6.38 -26.36 11.10
C VAL A 190 7.25 -25.19 10.67
N VAL A 191 8.45 -25.51 10.19
CA VAL A 191 9.45 -24.51 9.81
C VAL A 191 9.93 -24.72 8.38
N GLN A 192 10.42 -23.65 7.80
CA GLN A 192 11.13 -23.64 6.54
C GLN A 192 12.49 -22.97 6.75
N LEU A 193 13.56 -23.65 6.33
CA LEU A 193 14.92 -23.14 6.30
C LEU A 193 15.39 -23.01 4.87
N ASP A 194 15.76 -21.80 4.46
CA ASP A 194 16.40 -21.55 3.17
C ASP A 194 17.86 -22.07 3.23
N ALA A 195 18.20 -23.01 2.33
CA ALA A 195 19.51 -23.65 2.32
C ALA A 195 20.63 -22.74 1.82
N GLU A 196 20.30 -21.65 1.13
CA GLU A 196 21.25 -20.71 0.55
C GLU A 196 21.45 -19.48 1.44
N THR A 197 20.35 -18.91 1.94
CA THR A 197 20.40 -17.69 2.78
C THR A 197 20.49 -17.97 4.28
N GLY A 198 20.16 -19.20 4.72
CA GLY A 198 20.11 -19.54 6.15
C GLY A 198 18.93 -18.90 6.90
N ARG A 199 17.98 -18.29 6.18
CA ARG A 199 16.78 -17.69 6.78
C ARG A 199 15.82 -18.77 7.29
N VAL A 200 15.30 -18.57 8.50
CA VAL A 200 14.30 -19.43 9.13
C VAL A 200 12.93 -18.76 9.11
N SER A 201 11.89 -19.51 8.75
CA SER A 201 10.49 -19.06 8.81
C SER A 201 9.61 -20.06 9.56
N LYS A 202 8.86 -19.59 10.55
CA LYS A 202 7.81 -20.38 11.25
C LYS A 202 6.52 -20.32 10.45
N LEU A 203 6.08 -21.45 9.90
CA LEU A 203 4.85 -21.54 9.11
C LEU A 203 3.61 -21.71 9.99
N GLY A 204 3.77 -22.34 11.15
CA GLY A 204 2.71 -22.58 12.12
C GLY A 204 3.08 -23.70 13.08
N THR A 205 2.07 -24.26 13.75
CA THR A 205 2.23 -25.39 14.65
C THR A 205 1.24 -26.50 14.32
N THR A 206 1.62 -27.75 14.56
CA THR A 206 0.75 -28.92 14.38
C THR A 206 -0.03 -29.27 15.65
N LYS A 207 0.30 -28.63 16.78
CA LYS A 207 -0.39 -28.78 18.06
C LYS A 207 -1.63 -27.88 18.05
N GLY A 208 -2.82 -28.47 18.15
CA GLY A 208 -4.02 -27.71 18.48
C GLY A 208 -4.09 -27.54 19.99
N GLU A 209 -3.93 -26.33 20.51
CA GLU A 209 -4.24 -26.03 21.91
C GLU A 209 -4.95 -24.69 22.08
N GLU A 210 -5.95 -24.72 22.96
CA GLU A 210 -6.71 -23.60 23.49
C GLU A 210 -5.82 -22.73 24.40
N GLY A 211 -5.74 -21.45 24.08
CA GLY A 211 -5.02 -20.44 24.86
C GLY A 211 -5.19 -19.05 24.25
N LEU A 212 -4.95 -18.01 25.04
CA LEU A 212 -5.24 -16.60 24.72
C LEU A 212 -4.49 -16.07 23.46
N PHE A 213 -3.48 -16.80 22.98
CA PHE A 213 -2.68 -16.47 21.79
C PHE A 213 -2.95 -17.47 20.67
N PHE A 214 -3.66 -17.04 19.64
CA PHE A 214 -3.94 -17.82 18.44
C PHE A 214 -2.63 -18.18 17.70
N LYS A 215 -2.06 -19.37 17.97
CA LYS A 215 -1.00 -19.95 17.12
C LYS A 215 -1.65 -20.51 15.84
N LYS A 216 -1.12 -20.16 14.67
CA LYS A 216 -1.62 -20.65 13.37
C LYS A 216 -1.42 -22.17 13.28
N VAL A 217 -2.51 -22.92 13.32
CA VAL A 217 -2.48 -24.38 13.14
C VAL A 217 -2.28 -24.68 11.65
N VAL A 218 -1.29 -25.52 11.34
CA VAL A 218 -0.97 -25.93 9.97
C VAL A 218 -0.80 -27.44 9.89
N GLU A 219 -1.08 -28.01 8.73
CA GLU A 219 -0.84 -29.44 8.49
C GLU A 219 0.66 -29.76 8.37
N VAL A 220 1.00 -31.02 8.65
CA VAL A 220 2.32 -31.57 8.32
C VAL A 220 2.51 -31.52 6.79
N PRO A 221 3.60 -30.91 6.28
CA PRO A 221 3.86 -30.87 4.85
C PRO A 221 4.03 -32.26 4.26
N SER A 222 3.69 -32.44 2.98
CA SER A 222 4.01 -33.64 2.20
C SER A 222 5.26 -33.44 1.33
N GLY A 223 5.73 -34.53 0.72
CA GLY A 223 6.91 -34.60 -0.12
C GLY A 223 8.21 -34.70 0.68
N PRO A 224 9.38 -34.64 0.01
CA PRO A 224 10.68 -34.69 0.67
C PRO A 224 10.90 -33.47 1.58
N VAL A 225 11.68 -33.65 2.65
CA VAL A 225 12.04 -32.55 3.57
C VAL A 225 12.86 -31.50 2.84
N LEU A 226 13.82 -31.93 2.02
CA LEU A 226 14.58 -31.05 1.13
C LEU A 226 13.87 -30.96 -0.23
N LYS A 227 13.39 -29.77 -0.58
CA LYS A 227 12.71 -29.52 -1.84
C LYS A 227 13.08 -28.17 -2.43
N ILE A 228 12.89 -28.04 -3.73
CA ILE A 228 13.03 -26.76 -4.44
C ILE A 228 11.68 -26.05 -4.34
N LYS A 229 11.69 -24.78 -3.91
CA LYS A 229 10.52 -23.91 -3.90
C LYS A 229 10.80 -22.68 -4.75
N GLU A 230 9.81 -22.32 -5.58
CA GLU A 230 9.80 -21.05 -6.28
C GLU A 230 9.37 -19.95 -5.32
N PHE A 231 10.17 -18.89 -5.24
CA PHE A 231 9.89 -17.67 -4.52
C PHE A 231 9.68 -16.56 -5.53
N THR A 232 8.53 -15.90 -5.43
CA THR A 232 8.20 -14.76 -6.27
C THR A 232 8.20 -13.51 -5.42
N TYR A 233 8.93 -12.48 -5.87
CA TYR A 233 8.95 -11.18 -5.20
C TYR A 233 8.90 -10.06 -6.23
N THR A 234 8.21 -8.96 -5.87
CA THR A 234 8.05 -7.80 -6.75
C THR A 234 8.81 -6.62 -6.18
N VAL A 235 9.73 -6.06 -6.97
CA VAL A 235 10.50 -4.84 -6.66
C VAL A 235 10.20 -3.79 -7.71
N SER A 236 10.19 -2.49 -7.38
CA SER A 236 9.98 -1.47 -8.41
C SER A 236 11.27 -1.18 -9.18
N LEU A 237 11.16 -0.65 -10.41
CA LEU A 237 12.32 -0.17 -11.16
C LEU A 237 13.08 0.91 -10.38
N SER A 238 12.36 1.76 -9.64
CA SER A 238 12.98 2.78 -8.79
C SER A 238 13.78 2.18 -7.62
N ASP A 239 13.37 1.02 -7.08
CA ASP A 239 14.15 0.35 -6.03
C ASP A 239 15.45 -0.21 -6.61
N LEU A 240 15.39 -0.79 -7.82
CA LEU A 240 16.56 -1.27 -8.54
C LEU A 240 17.53 -0.12 -8.89
N ASP A 241 17.01 1.03 -9.33
CA ASP A 241 17.81 2.23 -9.56
C ASP A 241 18.57 2.66 -8.30
N LEU A 242 17.89 2.70 -7.15
CA LEU A 242 18.48 3.13 -5.89
C LEU A 242 19.56 2.16 -5.39
N VAL A 243 19.34 0.86 -5.55
CA VAL A 243 20.33 -0.16 -5.17
C VAL A 243 21.58 -0.02 -6.04
N ASN A 244 21.40 0.18 -7.35
CA ASN A 244 22.51 0.34 -8.29
C ASN A 244 23.22 1.70 -8.15
N SER A 245 22.54 2.76 -7.71
CA SER A 245 23.20 4.04 -7.43
C SER A 245 24.12 3.97 -6.20
N ARG A 246 23.74 3.18 -5.18
CA ARG A 246 24.56 2.92 -3.98
C ARG A 246 25.80 2.07 -4.28
N ALA A 247 25.75 1.21 -5.30
CA ALA A 247 26.89 0.43 -5.74
C ALA A 247 28.01 1.30 -6.37
N GLY A 248 27.75 2.58 -6.66
CA GLY A 248 28.71 3.56 -7.19
C GLY A 248 29.87 3.95 -6.26
N GLY A 249 29.94 3.40 -5.05
CA GLY A 249 31.11 3.49 -4.16
C GLY A 249 31.17 4.71 -3.25
N ILE A 250 32.05 4.64 -2.25
CA ILE A 250 32.29 5.64 -1.18
C ILE A 250 32.63 7.05 -1.70
N PHE A 251 33.05 7.17 -2.95
CA PHE A 251 33.50 8.43 -3.55
C PHE A 251 32.37 9.45 -3.79
N SER A 252 31.13 9.03 -4.07
CA SER A 252 30.01 9.96 -4.25
C SER A 252 29.67 10.71 -2.95
N VAL A 253 29.68 9.98 -1.83
CA VAL A 253 29.45 10.49 -0.48
C VAL A 253 30.54 11.49 -0.04
N PHE A 254 31.79 11.29 -0.47
CA PHE A 254 32.92 12.16 -0.08
C PHE A 254 33.00 13.49 -0.84
N PHE A 255 32.45 13.56 -2.06
CA PHE A 255 32.54 14.74 -2.92
C PHE A 255 31.24 15.57 -3.00
N GLY A 256 30.29 15.33 -2.09
CA GLY A 256 29.03 16.10 -2.03
C GLY A 256 28.08 15.83 -3.19
N GLY A 257 28.35 14.81 -4.01
CA GLY A 257 27.38 14.28 -4.96
C GLY A 257 26.34 13.49 -4.18
N GLY A 258 25.10 13.95 -4.18
CA GLY A 258 24.01 13.19 -3.57
C GLY A 258 23.89 11.78 -4.16
N LEU A 259 22.99 10.98 -3.58
CA LEU A 259 22.50 9.72 -4.15
C LEU A 259 21.68 9.98 -5.43
N GLU A 260 22.23 10.70 -6.40
CA GLU A 260 21.53 11.10 -7.61
C GLU A 260 21.45 9.91 -8.57
N ILE A 261 20.22 9.55 -8.96
CA ILE A 261 19.96 8.49 -9.92
C ILE A 261 20.13 9.09 -11.31
N THR A 262 21.29 8.83 -11.93
CA THR A 262 21.58 9.28 -13.29
C THR A 262 20.85 8.44 -14.33
N ASP A 263 20.72 8.98 -15.55
CA ASP A 263 20.11 8.24 -16.66
C ASP A 263 20.95 7.02 -17.08
N GLU A 264 22.28 7.07 -16.94
CA GLU A 264 23.16 5.91 -17.17
C GLU A 264 22.85 4.74 -16.22
N ILE A 265 22.51 5.01 -14.95
CA ILE A 265 22.13 3.95 -13.99
C ILE A 265 20.81 3.32 -14.44
N ARG A 266 19.85 4.13 -14.88
CA ARG A 266 18.54 3.65 -15.33
C ARG A 266 18.64 2.80 -16.57
N GLU A 267 19.46 3.21 -17.54
CA GLU A 267 19.70 2.44 -18.76
C GLU A 267 20.30 1.06 -18.42
N LYS A 268 21.28 1.00 -17.52
CA LYS A 268 21.85 -0.28 -17.04
C LYS A 268 20.82 -1.16 -16.32
N VAL A 269 19.96 -0.56 -15.49
CA VAL A 269 18.87 -1.28 -14.82
C VAL A 269 17.88 -1.81 -15.85
N ASP A 270 17.49 -1.00 -16.83
CA ASP A 270 16.55 -1.37 -17.88
C ASP A 270 17.11 -2.51 -18.75
N GLU A 271 18.40 -2.49 -19.09
CA GLU A 271 19.09 -3.59 -19.78
C GLU A 271 19.12 -4.87 -18.94
N THR A 272 19.42 -4.77 -17.64
CA THR A 272 19.46 -5.92 -16.73
C THR A 272 18.08 -6.56 -16.58
N VAL A 273 17.04 -5.74 -16.39
CA VAL A 273 15.66 -6.20 -16.28
C VAL A 273 15.20 -6.85 -17.59
N LYS A 274 15.57 -6.27 -18.74
CA LYS A 274 15.28 -6.85 -20.04
C LYS A 274 15.89 -8.25 -20.19
N GLN A 275 17.14 -8.44 -19.79
CA GLN A 275 17.79 -9.75 -19.78
C GLN A 275 17.05 -10.74 -18.88
N TRP A 276 16.64 -10.34 -17.67
CA TRP A 276 15.87 -11.22 -16.79
C TRP A 276 14.51 -11.62 -17.37
N VAL A 277 13.85 -10.73 -18.10
CA VAL A 277 12.60 -11.03 -18.80
C VAL A 277 12.83 -11.99 -19.97
N GLU A 278 13.87 -11.78 -20.78
CA GLU A 278 14.25 -12.66 -21.89
C GLU A 278 14.65 -14.07 -21.42
N GLU A 279 15.30 -14.17 -20.26
CA GLU A 279 15.65 -15.44 -19.61
C GLU A 279 14.48 -16.11 -18.88
N GLY A 280 13.31 -15.46 -18.80
CA GLY A 280 12.13 -15.95 -18.07
C GLY A 280 12.27 -15.92 -16.55
N LYS A 281 13.27 -15.21 -16.01
CA LYS A 281 13.49 -15.03 -14.56
C LYS A 281 12.63 -13.94 -13.95
N ALA A 282 12.16 -12.99 -14.78
CA ALA A 282 11.34 -11.88 -14.32
C ALA A 282 10.20 -11.56 -15.29
N VAL A 283 9.16 -10.90 -14.77
CA VAL A 283 8.05 -10.35 -15.54
C VAL A 283 7.82 -8.91 -15.11
N LEU A 284 7.66 -8.00 -16.07
CA LEU A 284 7.25 -6.63 -15.79
C LEU A 284 5.76 -6.59 -15.42
N VAL A 285 5.46 -5.92 -14.32
CA VAL A 285 4.11 -5.72 -13.80
C VAL A 285 3.81 -4.22 -13.83
N PRO A 286 3.02 -3.75 -14.82
CA PRO A 286 2.56 -2.37 -14.85
C PRO A 286 1.66 -2.11 -13.63
N GLY A 287 2.10 -1.21 -12.76
CA GLY A 287 1.34 -0.77 -11.60
C GLY A 287 0.37 0.36 -11.92
N VAL A 288 0.01 1.08 -10.88
CA VAL A 288 -0.90 2.23 -10.94
C VAL A 288 -0.19 3.46 -10.42
N LEU A 289 -0.17 4.54 -11.22
CA LEU A 289 0.21 5.87 -10.78
C LEU A 289 -1.07 6.68 -10.56
N PHE A 290 -1.41 6.92 -9.30
CA PHE A 290 -2.53 7.75 -8.88
C PHE A 290 -2.06 9.17 -8.55
N ILE A 291 -2.59 10.16 -9.27
CA ILE A 291 -2.33 11.58 -9.02
C ILE A 291 -3.61 12.25 -8.52
N ASP A 292 -3.64 12.56 -7.22
CA ASP A 292 -4.73 13.33 -6.63
C ASP A 292 -4.57 14.82 -6.94
N GLU A 293 -5.66 15.57 -6.90
CA GLU A 293 -5.69 17.01 -7.19
C GLU A 293 -4.97 17.38 -8.51
N CYS A 294 -5.21 16.60 -9.58
CA CYS A 294 -4.46 16.72 -10.83
C CYS A 294 -4.59 18.10 -11.51
N HIS A 295 -5.64 18.87 -11.18
CA HIS A 295 -5.80 20.28 -11.59
C HIS A 295 -4.68 21.21 -11.09
N MET A 296 -3.87 20.74 -10.13
CA MET A 296 -2.69 21.45 -9.63
C MET A 296 -1.45 21.26 -10.50
N LEU A 297 -1.47 20.33 -11.47
CA LEU A 297 -0.40 20.14 -12.45
C LEU A 297 -0.37 21.27 -13.48
N ASP A 298 0.81 21.56 -14.02
CA ASP A 298 0.97 22.49 -15.14
C ASP A 298 1.02 21.78 -16.49
N ILE A 299 0.96 22.58 -17.56
CA ILE A 299 0.96 22.10 -18.95
C ILE A 299 2.18 21.24 -19.29
N GLU A 300 3.35 21.52 -18.70
CA GLU A 300 4.57 20.74 -18.91
C GLU A 300 4.47 19.35 -18.29
N ALA A 301 3.93 19.26 -17.07
CA ALA A 301 3.67 17.99 -16.39
C ALA A 301 2.64 17.13 -17.16
N PHE A 302 1.55 17.74 -17.65
CA PHE A 302 0.58 17.04 -18.49
C PHE A 302 1.21 16.53 -19.79
N SER A 303 2.04 17.35 -20.45
CA SER A 303 2.73 16.94 -21.68
C SER A 303 3.70 15.78 -21.44
N PHE A 304 4.40 15.77 -20.30
CA PHE A 304 5.26 14.67 -19.89
C PHE A 304 4.47 13.38 -19.66
N LEU A 305 3.35 13.45 -18.91
CA LEU A 305 2.49 12.30 -18.64
C LEU A 305 1.83 11.76 -19.92
N ALA A 306 1.36 12.63 -20.81
CA ALA A 306 0.75 12.23 -22.07
C ALA A 306 1.72 11.43 -22.95
N ARG A 307 3.00 11.85 -23.02
CA ARG A 307 4.07 11.09 -23.70
C ARG A 307 4.37 9.78 -23.00
N ALA A 308 4.42 9.78 -21.67
CA ALA A 308 4.68 8.56 -20.89
C ALA A 308 3.57 7.50 -21.11
N MET A 309 2.32 7.91 -21.28
CA MET A 309 1.20 7.00 -21.54
C MET A 309 1.28 6.28 -22.89
N GLU A 310 2.04 6.80 -23.86
CA GLU A 310 2.20 6.19 -25.19
C GLU A 310 3.09 4.93 -25.14
N ASN A 311 3.86 4.74 -24.06
CA ASN A 311 4.67 3.55 -23.86
C ASN A 311 3.78 2.38 -23.37
N GLU A 312 3.88 1.22 -24.01
CA GLU A 312 3.12 0.01 -23.66
C GLU A 312 3.36 -0.49 -22.23
N LEU A 313 4.56 -0.25 -21.69
CA LEU A 313 4.94 -0.65 -20.33
C LEU A 313 4.70 0.45 -19.29
N SER A 314 4.03 1.54 -19.69
CA SER A 314 3.68 2.64 -18.80
C SER A 314 2.69 2.15 -17.74
N PRO A 315 2.84 2.57 -16.47
CA PRO A 315 1.85 2.28 -15.45
C PRO A 315 0.50 2.90 -15.80
N ILE A 316 -0.57 2.32 -15.25
CA ILE A 316 -1.93 2.83 -15.46
C ILE A 316 -2.05 4.17 -14.74
N LEU A 317 -2.25 5.24 -15.51
CA LEU A 317 -2.43 6.58 -14.98
C LEU A 317 -3.89 6.76 -14.52
N ILE A 318 -4.07 7.04 -13.23
CA ILE A 318 -5.36 7.44 -12.66
C ILE A 318 -5.22 8.85 -12.10
N LEU A 319 -5.96 9.79 -12.65
CA LEU A 319 -6.02 11.18 -12.19
C LEU A 319 -7.28 11.38 -11.35
N ALA A 320 -7.22 12.23 -10.33
CA ALA A 320 -8.39 12.65 -9.57
C ALA A 320 -8.51 14.17 -9.48
N THR A 321 -9.75 14.65 -9.59
CA THR A 321 -10.06 16.06 -9.46
C THR A 321 -11.43 16.29 -8.81
N ASN A 322 -11.53 17.42 -8.12
CA ASN A 322 -12.76 17.97 -7.56
C ASN A 322 -13.14 19.32 -8.20
N ARG A 323 -12.43 19.75 -9.25
CA ARG A 323 -12.68 21.01 -9.96
C ARG A 323 -13.52 20.79 -11.21
N GLY A 324 -14.44 21.72 -11.47
CA GLY A 324 -15.31 21.76 -12.64
C GLY A 324 -14.59 22.33 -13.87
N VAL A 325 -14.64 23.64 -14.06
CA VAL A 325 -13.82 24.37 -15.04
C VAL A 325 -12.80 25.19 -14.27
N THR A 326 -11.53 25.13 -14.68
CA THR A 326 -10.46 25.93 -14.07
C THR A 326 -9.34 26.15 -15.07
N LYS A 327 -8.51 27.16 -14.78
CA LYS A 327 -7.31 27.49 -15.55
C LYS A 327 -6.29 26.35 -15.53
N ILE A 328 -5.74 26.00 -16.69
CA ILE A 328 -4.59 25.10 -16.80
C ILE A 328 -3.35 25.86 -16.33
N ARG A 329 -2.68 25.37 -15.28
CA ARG A 329 -1.53 26.08 -14.71
C ARG A 329 -0.40 26.20 -15.72
N GLY A 330 0.24 27.36 -15.74
CA GLY A 330 1.27 27.72 -16.72
C GLY A 330 0.73 28.30 -18.04
N THR A 331 -0.59 28.40 -18.20
CA THR A 331 -1.23 29.00 -19.39
C THR A 331 -2.36 29.94 -18.97
N ASP A 332 -2.93 30.72 -19.89
CA ASP A 332 -4.14 31.53 -19.68
C ASP A 332 -5.45 30.82 -20.08
N LEU A 333 -5.39 29.54 -20.42
CA LEU A 333 -6.53 28.78 -20.91
C LEU A 333 -7.33 28.15 -19.77
N GLU A 334 -8.64 28.30 -19.82
CA GLU A 334 -9.56 27.53 -18.98
C GLU A 334 -9.97 26.24 -19.70
N ALA A 335 -10.00 25.14 -18.95
CA ALA A 335 -10.42 23.85 -19.47
C ALA A 335 -11.23 23.06 -18.43
N PRO A 336 -12.04 22.08 -18.87
CA PRO A 336 -12.63 21.12 -17.96
C PRO A 336 -11.54 20.48 -17.09
N HIS A 337 -11.77 20.53 -15.79
CA HIS A 337 -10.91 19.98 -14.75
C HIS A 337 -9.49 20.57 -14.67
N GLY A 338 -9.19 21.64 -15.43
CA GLY A 338 -7.84 22.18 -15.54
C GLY A 338 -6.89 21.26 -16.30
N ILE A 339 -7.42 20.38 -17.14
CA ILE A 339 -6.66 19.40 -17.91
C ILE A 339 -6.67 19.83 -19.40
N PRO A 340 -5.52 19.79 -20.10
CA PRO A 340 -5.46 20.01 -21.54
C PRO A 340 -6.39 19.06 -22.31
N ILE A 341 -7.06 19.55 -23.36
CA ILE A 341 -8.09 18.79 -24.09
C ILE A 341 -7.52 17.50 -24.69
N ASP A 342 -6.30 17.57 -25.24
CA ASP A 342 -5.55 16.44 -25.79
C ASP A 342 -5.27 15.33 -24.76
N MET A 343 -5.02 15.71 -23.50
CA MET A 343 -4.90 14.77 -22.41
C MET A 343 -6.27 14.23 -22.00
N LEU A 344 -7.30 15.08 -21.92
CA LEU A 344 -8.65 14.72 -21.51
C LEU A 344 -9.27 13.67 -22.46
N ASP A 345 -9.04 13.79 -23.77
CA ASP A 345 -9.51 12.83 -24.78
C ASP A 345 -8.90 11.42 -24.63
N ARG A 346 -7.77 11.31 -23.90
CA ARG A 346 -7.12 10.02 -23.57
C ARG A 346 -7.62 9.42 -22.25
N LEU A 347 -8.53 10.08 -21.53
CA LEU A 347 -8.98 9.65 -20.21
C LEU A 347 -10.41 9.10 -20.25
N LEU A 348 -10.63 7.96 -19.60
CA LEU A 348 -11.96 7.48 -19.27
C LEU A 348 -12.43 8.16 -17.99
N ILE A 349 -13.50 8.95 -18.09
CA ILE A 349 -14.02 9.72 -16.96
C ILE A 349 -15.00 8.85 -16.15
N ILE A 350 -14.72 8.69 -14.85
CA ILE A 350 -15.61 8.05 -13.87
C ILE A 350 -16.04 9.11 -12.86
N ASN A 351 -17.34 9.37 -12.82
CA ASN A 351 -17.92 10.32 -11.87
C ASN A 351 -18.24 9.64 -10.54
N THR A 352 -17.92 10.31 -9.45
CA THR A 352 -18.32 9.97 -8.08
C THR A 352 -19.34 10.97 -7.59
N GLU A 353 -20.30 10.51 -6.80
CA GLU A 353 -21.40 11.33 -6.27
C GLU A 353 -21.15 11.64 -4.77
N PRO A 354 -21.78 12.68 -4.19
CA PRO A 354 -21.85 12.80 -2.73
C PRO A 354 -22.47 11.54 -2.10
N TYR A 355 -21.97 11.13 -0.95
CA TYR A 355 -22.54 9.99 -0.21
C TYR A 355 -23.93 10.35 0.33
N LYS A 356 -24.85 9.40 0.23
CA LYS A 356 -26.20 9.48 0.80
C LYS A 356 -26.18 9.12 2.28
N ARG A 357 -27.19 9.53 3.04
CA ARG A 357 -27.33 9.21 4.47
C ARG A 357 -27.05 7.74 4.82
N GLU A 358 -27.64 6.79 4.10
CA GLU A 358 -27.45 5.36 4.35
C GLU A 358 -26.00 4.90 4.15
N GLU A 359 -25.30 5.46 3.16
CA GLU A 359 -23.89 5.15 2.91
C GLU A 359 -23.01 5.75 4.02
N ILE A 360 -23.30 6.99 4.44
CA ILE A 360 -22.60 7.64 5.54
C ILE A 360 -22.80 6.86 6.84
N LYS A 361 -24.03 6.43 7.13
CA LYS A 361 -24.38 5.63 8.30
C LYS A 361 -23.48 4.40 8.43
N GLU A 362 -23.35 3.66 7.34
CA GLU A 362 -22.56 2.44 7.31
C GLU A 362 -21.04 2.72 7.38
N ILE A 363 -20.56 3.76 6.69
CA ILE A 363 -19.15 4.18 6.79
C ILE A 363 -18.80 4.57 8.23
N VAL A 364 -19.69 5.32 8.90
CA VAL A 364 -19.51 5.71 10.31
C VAL A 364 -19.44 4.48 11.22
N LYS A 365 -20.31 3.48 11.01
CA LYS A 365 -20.26 2.22 11.78
C LYS A 365 -18.92 1.52 11.62
N ILE A 366 -18.44 1.38 10.38
CA ILE A 366 -17.13 0.77 10.10
C ILE A 366 -16.00 1.56 10.78
N ARG A 367 -16.00 2.89 10.66
CA ARG A 367 -14.97 3.74 11.28
C ARG A 367 -14.99 3.69 12.80
N ALA A 368 -16.17 3.69 13.41
CA ALA A 368 -16.30 3.54 14.86
C ALA A 368 -15.70 2.21 15.34
N ILE A 369 -15.95 1.11 14.63
CA ILE A 369 -15.35 -0.19 14.93
C ILE A 369 -13.82 -0.16 14.77
N GLU A 370 -13.30 0.40 13.67
CA GLU A 370 -11.86 0.53 13.42
C GLU A 370 -11.13 1.34 14.50
N GLU A 371 -11.79 2.39 15.01
CA GLU A 371 -11.25 3.27 16.05
C GLU A 371 -11.55 2.78 17.48
N GLY A 372 -12.29 1.67 17.64
CA GLY A 372 -12.68 1.14 18.94
C GLY A 372 -13.65 2.03 19.72
N ILE A 373 -14.47 2.81 19.01
CA ILE A 373 -15.46 3.73 19.57
C ILE A 373 -16.81 3.03 19.66
N GLU A 374 -17.31 2.84 20.88
CA GLU A 374 -18.68 2.41 21.11
C GLU A 374 -19.63 3.61 20.87
N ILE A 375 -20.61 3.46 19.98
CA ILE A 375 -21.51 4.55 19.58
C ILE A 375 -22.95 4.03 19.47
N SER A 376 -23.88 4.79 20.05
CA SER A 376 -25.31 4.46 20.02
C SER A 376 -25.92 4.64 18.62
N GLU A 377 -26.99 3.90 18.30
CA GLU A 377 -27.66 4.02 16.98
C GLU A 377 -28.24 5.42 16.73
N ASP A 378 -28.77 6.11 17.75
CA ASP A 378 -29.25 7.49 17.62
C ASP A 378 -28.12 8.47 17.29
N ALA A 379 -26.95 8.27 17.89
CA ALA A 379 -25.74 9.04 17.59
C ALA A 379 -25.27 8.81 16.14
N ILE A 380 -25.29 7.56 15.67
CA ILE A 380 -24.99 7.19 14.29
C ILE A 380 -26.00 7.83 13.31
N ASP A 381 -27.29 7.83 13.64
CA ASP A 381 -28.31 8.44 12.78
C ASP A 381 -28.15 9.96 12.69
N TYR A 382 -27.82 10.62 13.81
CA TYR A 382 -27.56 12.06 13.86
C TYR A 382 -26.31 12.44 13.06
N ILE A 383 -25.19 11.73 13.24
CA ILE A 383 -23.93 12.05 12.54
C ILE A 383 -24.05 11.78 11.03
N ALA A 384 -24.86 10.80 10.62
CA ALA A 384 -25.15 10.54 9.21
C ALA A 384 -25.97 11.67 8.58
N GLU A 385 -26.99 12.17 9.28
CA GLU A 385 -27.76 13.35 8.84
C GLU A 385 -26.87 14.59 8.75
N LEU A 386 -25.98 14.79 9.74
CA LEU A 386 -25.02 15.88 9.74
C LEU A 386 -24.04 15.78 8.55
N GLY A 387 -23.53 14.57 8.28
CA GLY A 387 -22.64 14.30 7.16
C GLY A 387 -23.27 14.55 5.79
N GLU A 388 -24.56 14.24 5.63
CA GLU A 388 -25.32 14.50 4.41
C GLU A 388 -25.51 16.01 4.18
N LYS A 389 -25.76 16.79 5.25
CA LYS A 389 -25.88 18.25 5.19
C LYS A 389 -24.55 18.97 4.98
N THR A 390 -23.43 18.33 5.37
CA THR A 390 -22.09 18.91 5.36
C THR A 390 -21.14 18.12 4.46
N SER A 391 -20.40 17.16 5.02
CA SER A 391 -19.56 16.21 4.28
C SER A 391 -19.28 14.97 5.11
N LEU A 392 -19.04 13.83 4.44
CA LEU A 392 -18.56 12.60 5.09
C LEU A 392 -17.28 12.84 5.91
N ARG A 393 -16.35 13.64 5.39
CA ARG A 393 -15.08 13.95 6.07
C ARG A 393 -15.34 14.58 7.43
N TYR A 394 -16.23 15.56 7.47
CA TYR A 394 -16.59 16.23 8.71
C TYR A 394 -17.28 15.29 9.70
N ALA A 395 -18.25 14.49 9.24
CA ALA A 395 -18.92 13.48 10.06
C ALA A 395 -17.94 12.49 10.71
N VAL A 396 -17.02 11.92 9.93
CA VAL A 396 -16.00 10.98 10.45
C VAL A 396 -15.05 11.68 11.43
N GLN A 397 -14.62 12.92 11.13
CA GLN A 397 -13.74 13.69 12.01
C GLN A 397 -14.35 14.01 13.38
N LEU A 398 -15.69 14.03 13.49
CA LEU A 398 -16.37 14.25 14.77
C LEU A 398 -16.38 13.03 15.69
N LEU A 399 -16.08 11.83 15.19
CA LEU A 399 -16.08 10.60 16.02
C LEU A 399 -15.06 10.68 17.16
N ALA A 400 -13.81 11.03 16.86
CA ALA A 400 -12.76 11.12 17.87
C ALA A 400 -13.05 12.19 18.96
N PRO A 401 -13.41 13.45 18.62
CA PRO A 401 -13.85 14.42 19.61
C PRO A 401 -15.06 13.97 20.43
N ALA A 402 -16.07 13.35 19.81
CA ALA A 402 -17.24 12.85 20.51
C ALA A 402 -16.89 11.71 21.49
N SER A 403 -15.94 10.85 21.13
CA SER A 403 -15.40 9.80 22.02
C SER A 403 -14.68 10.39 23.24
N VAL A 404 -13.88 11.45 23.06
CA VAL A 404 -13.25 12.18 24.18
C VAL A 404 -14.31 12.79 25.10
N LEU A 405 -15.36 13.40 24.54
CA LEU A 405 -16.46 13.99 25.30
C LEU A 405 -17.29 12.95 26.06
N ALA A 406 -17.35 11.71 25.57
CA ALA A 406 -17.98 10.58 26.23
C ALA A 406 -17.16 10.01 27.41
N THR A 407 -15.94 10.51 27.64
CA THR A 407 -15.04 10.10 28.73
C THR A 407 -14.80 8.59 28.81
N GLY A 408 -14.70 7.92 27.65
CA GLY A 408 -14.47 6.48 27.55
C GLY A 408 -15.72 5.61 27.71
N GLY A 409 -16.91 6.20 27.74
CA GLY A 409 -18.19 5.50 27.60
C GLY A 409 -18.75 5.54 26.19
N GLU A 410 -19.94 4.95 26.01
CA GLU A 410 -20.68 4.97 24.75
C GLU A 410 -20.94 6.41 24.25
N VAL A 411 -20.61 6.67 22.98
CA VAL A 411 -20.90 7.93 22.30
C VAL A 411 -22.39 8.05 22.02
N LYS A 412 -23.01 9.05 22.64
CA LYS A 412 -24.40 9.42 22.48
C LYS A 412 -24.53 10.67 21.63
N ARG A 413 -25.74 10.93 21.14
CA ARG A 413 -26.07 12.10 20.32
C ARG A 413 -25.60 13.42 20.96
N GLU A 414 -25.80 13.58 22.26
CA GLU A 414 -25.38 14.79 23.00
C GLU A 414 -23.86 15.06 22.92
N HIS A 415 -23.04 14.02 22.80
CA HIS A 415 -21.59 14.17 22.65
C HIS A 415 -21.23 14.69 21.25
N ILE A 416 -21.97 14.24 20.23
CA ILE A 416 -21.79 14.71 18.85
C ILE A 416 -22.29 16.14 18.69
N GLU A 417 -23.45 16.48 19.28
CA GLU A 417 -23.97 17.86 19.29
C GLU A 417 -23.00 18.83 19.98
N LYS A 418 -22.40 18.42 21.11
CA LYS A 418 -21.34 19.20 21.76
C LYS A 418 -20.10 19.33 20.88
N ALA A 419 -19.64 18.25 20.24
CA ALA A 419 -18.51 18.29 19.31
C ALA A 419 -18.79 19.22 18.11
N GLU A 420 -19.97 19.14 17.52
CA GLU A 420 -20.43 20.02 16.44
C GLU A 420 -20.45 21.49 16.84
N GLY A 421 -20.75 21.78 18.11
CA GLY A 421 -20.70 23.13 18.68
C GLY A 421 -19.28 23.70 18.80
N TYR A 422 -18.28 22.86 19.03
CA TYR A 422 -16.87 23.28 19.13
C TYR A 422 -16.14 23.31 17.78
N PHE A 423 -16.41 22.35 16.90
CA PHE A 423 -15.68 22.16 15.65
C PHE A 423 -16.57 22.48 14.46
N SER A 424 -16.37 23.64 13.83
CA SER A 424 -17.14 24.07 12.66
C SER A 424 -16.78 23.24 11.41
N ASP A 425 -17.78 22.95 10.57
CA ASP A 425 -17.54 22.52 9.20
C ASP A 425 -17.10 23.72 8.31
N ILE A 426 -16.64 23.43 7.10
CA ILE A 426 -16.10 24.43 6.17
C ILE A 426 -17.13 25.54 5.89
N LYS A 427 -18.41 25.21 5.73
CA LYS A 427 -19.45 26.18 5.40
C LYS A 427 -19.69 27.12 6.59
N ARG A 428 -19.90 26.57 7.79
CA ARG A 428 -20.06 27.37 9.02
C ARG A 428 -18.83 28.24 9.30
N SER A 429 -17.63 27.70 9.14
CA SER A 429 -16.38 28.46 9.31
C SER A 429 -16.26 29.61 8.31
N THR A 430 -16.59 29.38 7.04
CA THR A 430 -16.52 30.40 5.98
C THR A 430 -17.53 31.51 6.23
N GLU A 431 -18.77 31.16 6.62
CA GLU A 431 -19.81 32.13 6.97
C GLU A 431 -19.45 32.96 8.20
N TYR A 432 -18.79 32.35 9.19
CA TYR A 432 -18.30 33.05 10.38
C TYR A 432 -17.25 34.10 10.01
N VAL A 433 -16.24 33.72 9.21
CA VAL A 433 -15.18 34.66 8.77
C VAL A 433 -15.77 35.80 7.94
N ARG A 434 -16.69 35.53 7.01
CA ARG A 434 -17.36 36.59 6.22
C ARG A 434 -18.09 37.61 7.08
N LYS A 435 -18.72 37.19 8.18
CA LYS A 435 -19.34 38.12 9.13
C LYS A 435 -18.33 38.99 9.87
N LEU A 436 -17.09 38.52 9.98
CA LEU A 436 -15.97 39.21 10.63
C LEU A 436 -15.08 40.00 9.66
N GLU A 437 -15.29 39.97 8.35
CA GLU A 437 -14.47 40.71 7.36
C GLU A 437 -14.48 42.24 7.59
N GLY A 438 -15.37 42.77 8.43
CA GLY A 438 -15.32 44.17 8.91
C GLY A 438 -14.56 44.41 10.22
N MET A 439 -14.14 43.36 10.92
CA MET A 439 -13.43 43.39 12.21
C MET A 439 -12.01 42.78 12.14
N LEU A 440 -11.73 42.00 11.09
CA LEU A 440 -10.43 41.43 10.77
C LEU A 440 -9.71 42.35 9.76
N GLN A 441 -9.24 43.51 10.24
CA GLN A 441 -8.22 44.31 9.53
C GLN A 441 -6.85 44.06 10.13
#